data_AF-A0A971HSU1-F1
#
_entry.id   AF-A0A971HSU1-F1
#
_cell.length_a   1.000
_cell.length_b   1.000
_cell.length_c   1.000
_cell.angle_alpha   90.00
_cell.angle_beta   90.00
_cell.angle_gamma   90.00
#
_symmetry.space_group_name_H-M   'P 1'
#
loop_
_entity.id
_entity.type
_entity.pdbx_description
1 polymer ?
#
loop_
_entity_poly.entity_id
_entity_poly.type
_entity_poly.pdbx_seq_one_letter_code
_entity_poly.pdbx_strand_id
1 'polypeptide(L)' 'MRIYELRPTNGQKSFYGKATVKINDDGSETLYSYGTPIIRRSADGELVKIWDGWTATTGKHIKAFCGLNKAGYMELKKGR' A
#
# COMPACT_ATOMS: atom_id res chain seq x y z
N MET A 1 2.48 15.53 -8.11
CA MET A 1 3.00 14.31 -7.44
C MET A 1 3.51 14.61 -6.03
N ARG A 2 3.13 13.82 -5.01
CA ARG A 2 3.57 13.96 -3.60
C ARG A 2 3.89 12.59 -3.00
N ILE A 3 4.82 12.51 -2.04
CA ILE A 3 5.15 11.28 -1.31
C ILE A 3 5.08 11.58 0.19
N TYR A 4 4.48 10.68 0.96
CA TYR A 4 4.47 10.75 2.42
C TYR A 4 4.75 9.38 3.04
N GLU A 5 5.25 9.38 4.27
CA GLU A 5 5.43 8.13 5.03
C GLU A 5 4.09 7.61 5.52
N LEU A 6 3.81 6.34 5.29
CA LEU A 6 2.59 5.70 5.76
C LEU A 6 2.59 5.68 7.30
N ARG A 7 1.45 6.05 7.90
CA ARG A 7 1.29 5.97 9.36
C ARG A 7 0.82 4.57 9.77
N PRO A 8 1.48 3.91 10.73
CA PRO A 8 1.03 2.63 11.26
C PRO A 8 -0.28 2.77 12.05
N THR A 9 -1.12 1.73 12.01
CA THR A 9 -2.43 1.69 12.69
C THR A 9 -2.37 1.06 14.09
N ASN A 10 -1.23 0.50 14.48
CA ASN A 10 -1.09 -0.34 15.67
C ASN A 10 -0.37 0.35 16.85
N GLY A 11 -0.50 1.67 16.95
CA GLY A 11 0.10 2.49 18.02
C GLY A 11 1.60 2.80 17.87
N GLN A 12 2.26 2.31 16.82
CA GLN A 12 3.65 2.67 16.52
C GLN A 12 3.74 4.13 16.01
N LYS A 13 4.91 4.78 16.19
CA LYS A 13 5.09 6.17 15.76
C LYS A 13 5.24 6.31 14.23
N SER A 14 5.91 5.35 13.60
CA SER A 14 6.22 5.34 12.17
C SER A 14 6.63 3.95 11.68
N PHE A 15 6.71 3.77 10.36
CA PHE A 15 7.37 2.61 9.74
C PHE A 15 8.87 2.87 9.46
N TYR A 16 9.44 3.97 9.96
CA TYR A 16 10.86 4.33 9.80
C TYR A 16 11.31 4.34 8.33
N GLY A 17 10.52 4.96 7.45
CA GLY A 17 10.77 5.10 6.02
C GLY A 17 10.49 3.85 5.19
N LYS A 18 10.14 2.73 5.84
CA LYS A 18 9.96 1.43 5.17
C LYS A 18 8.64 1.32 4.41
N ALA A 19 7.68 2.20 4.68
CA ALA A 19 6.41 2.26 3.98
C ALA A 19 6.09 3.70 3.59
N THR A 20 5.93 3.95 2.30
CA THR A 20 5.61 5.27 1.76
C THR A 20 4.46 5.19 0.78
N VAL A 21 3.67 6.25 0.72
CA VAL A 21 2.58 6.39 -0.25
C VAL A 21 2.94 7.50 -1.22
N LYS A 22 2.89 7.19 -2.50
CA LYS A 22 3.07 8.14 -3.59
C LYS A 22 1.70 8.49 -4.19
N ILE A 23 1.33 9.76 -4.11
CA ILE A 23 0.16 10.33 -4.77
C ILE A 23 0.59 10.87 -6.14
N ASN A 24 0.03 10.30 -7.19
CA ASN A 24 0.23 10.73 -8.58
C ASN A 24 -0.65 11.95 -8.89
N ASP A 25 -0.41 12.59 -10.03
CA ASP A 25 -1.15 13.79 -10.44
C ASP A 25 -2.62 13.49 -10.74
N ASP A 26 -2.92 12.26 -11.20
CA ASP A 26 -4.29 11.79 -11.45
C ASP A 26 -5.09 11.51 -10.17
N GLY A 27 -4.48 11.67 -8.99
CA GLY A 27 -5.08 11.36 -7.70
C GLY A 27 -4.90 9.91 -7.25
N SER A 28 -4.38 9.02 -8.10
CA SER A 28 -4.03 7.65 -7.68
C SER A 28 -2.91 7.62 -6.65
N GLU A 29 -3.01 6.67 -5.73
CA GLU A 29 -2.06 6.44 -4.64
C GLU A 29 -1.41 5.08 -4.77
N THR A 30 -0.10 5.01 -4.69
CA THR A 30 0.65 3.74 -4.71
C THR A 30 1.40 3.56 -3.39
N LEU A 31 1.17 2.43 -2.73
CA LEU A 31 1.93 2.01 -1.57
C LEU A 31 3.24 1.37 -2.01
N TYR A 32 4.35 1.88 -1.47
CA TYR A 32 5.68 1.30 -1.57
C TYR A 32 6.08 0.71 -0.23
N SER A 33 6.50 -0.55 -0.23
CA SER A 33 7.05 -1.26 0.93
C SER A 33 8.50 -1.60 0.64
N TYR A 34 9.43 -1.07 1.43
CA TYR A 34 10.87 -1.15 1.16
C TYR A 34 11.23 -0.75 -0.28
N GLY A 35 10.57 0.29 -0.80
CA GLY A 35 10.76 0.76 -2.19
C GLY A 35 10.11 -0.11 -3.27
N THR A 36 9.48 -1.23 -2.93
CA THR A 36 8.74 -2.07 -3.90
C THR A 36 7.29 -1.62 -3.99
N PRO A 37 6.73 -1.34 -5.19
CA PRO A 37 5.32 -1.00 -5.35
C PRO A 37 4.43 -2.22 -5.08
N ILE A 38 3.51 -2.11 -4.12
CA ILE A 38 2.72 -3.25 -3.62
C ILE A 38 1.30 -3.24 -4.15
N ILE A 39 0.62 -2.09 -4.04
CA ILE A 39 -0.80 -1.90 -4.34
C ILE A 39 -1.02 -0.46 -4.75
N ARG A 40 -1.91 -0.25 -5.71
CA ARG A 40 -2.40 1.07 -6.12
C ARG A 40 -3.87 1.22 -5.79
N ARG A 41 -4.24 2.39 -5.30
CA ARG A 41 -5.61 2.90 -5.19
C ARG A 41 -5.82 3.94 -6.28
N SER A 42 -6.79 3.75 -7.15
CA SER A 42 -7.20 4.77 -8.12
C SER A 42 -7.93 5.92 -7.41
N ALA A 43 -8.07 7.09 -8.05
CA ALA A 43 -8.80 8.22 -7.48
C ALA A 43 -10.27 7.88 -7.13
N ASP A 44 -10.87 6.92 -7.85
CA ASP A 44 -12.22 6.38 -7.59
C ASP A 44 -12.28 5.41 -6.40
N GLY A 45 -11.13 5.06 -5.81
CA GLY A 45 -11.03 4.12 -4.69
C GLY A 45 -10.77 2.66 -5.09
N GLU A 46 -10.74 2.35 -6.39
CA GLU A 46 -10.42 1.00 -6.87
C GLU A 46 -9.01 0.56 -6.44
N LEU A 47 -8.90 -0.63 -5.85
CA LEU A 47 -7.64 -1.22 -5.40
C LEU A 47 -7.17 -2.29 -6.40
N VAL A 48 -5.92 -2.15 -6.87
CA VAL A 48 -5.26 -3.15 -7.73
C VAL A 48 -3.93 -3.56 -7.12
N LYS A 49 -3.66 -4.87 -7.05
CA LYS A 49 -2.35 -5.36 -6.61
C LYS A 49 -1.34 -5.22 -7.73
N ILE A 50 -0.13 -4.78 -7.40
CA ILE A 50 0.99 -4.64 -8.35
C ILE A 50 1.96 -5.81 -8.14
N TRP A 51 2.28 -6.06 -6.88
CA TRP A 51 3.09 -7.19 -6.45
C TRP A 51 2.20 -8.38 -6.10
N ASP A 52 2.69 -9.61 -6.29
CA ASP A 52 1.92 -10.84 -6.03
C ASP A 52 2.37 -11.59 -4.77
N GLY A 53 3.39 -11.06 -4.09
CA GLY A 53 3.92 -11.68 -2.88
C GLY A 53 3.20 -11.26 -1.60
N TRP A 54 3.52 -11.95 -0.52
CA TRP A 54 3.08 -11.57 0.82
C TRP A 54 4.19 -11.85 1.84
N THR A 55 4.45 -10.86 2.69
CA THR A 55 5.24 -11.06 3.92
C THR A 55 4.46 -10.51 5.10
N ALA A 56 4.81 -10.94 6.32
CA ALA A 56 4.19 -10.40 7.53
C ALA A 56 4.36 -8.88 7.64
N THR A 57 5.49 -8.33 7.18
CA THR A 57 5.76 -6.90 7.21
C THR A 57 4.96 -6.15 6.14
N THR A 58 4.95 -6.65 4.90
CA THR A 58 4.14 -6.07 3.82
C THR A 58 2.65 -6.08 4.19
N GLY A 59 2.18 -7.16 4.82
CA GLY A 59 0.80 -7.25 5.29
C GLY A 59 0.41 -6.16 6.30
N LYS A 60 1.33 -5.77 7.20
CA LYS A 60 1.12 -4.64 8.11
C LYS A 60 1.03 -3.31 7.35
N HIS A 61 1.87 -3.11 6.34
CA HIS A 61 1.82 -1.92 5.49
C HIS A 61 0.51 -1.85 4.70
N ILE A 62 0.10 -2.95 4.07
CA ILE A 62 -1.16 -3.05 3.32
C ILE A 62 -2.35 -2.76 4.25
N LYS A 63 -2.38 -3.36 5.44
CA LYS A 63 -3.44 -3.12 6.42
C LYS A 63 -3.48 -1.66 6.87
N ALA A 64 -2.33 -1.02 7.07
CA ALA A 64 -2.28 0.40 7.42
C ALA A 64 -2.70 1.32 6.27
N PHE A 65 -2.47 0.92 5.02
CA PHE A 65 -2.85 1.69 3.83
C PHE A 65 -4.33 1.58 3.46
N CYS A 66 -4.89 0.37 3.48
CA CYS A 66 -6.22 0.09 2.93
C CYS A 66 -7.05 -0.90 3.76
N GLY A 67 -6.57 -1.33 4.94
CA GLY A 67 -7.31 -2.21 5.84
C GLY A 67 -7.33 -3.70 5.43
N LEU A 68 -6.81 -4.06 4.25
CA LEU A 68 -6.85 -5.44 3.77
C LEU A 68 -5.97 -6.40 4.58
N ASN A 69 -6.44 -7.64 4.69
CA ASN A 69 -5.68 -8.78 5.20
C ASN A 69 -5.13 -9.62 4.03
N LYS A 70 -4.45 -10.74 4.33
CA LYS A 70 -3.83 -11.59 3.31
C LYS A 70 -4.84 -12.09 2.27
N ALA A 71 -6.00 -12.59 2.71
CA ALA A 71 -7.02 -13.11 1.82
C ALA A 71 -7.51 -12.02 0.85
N GLY A 72 -7.97 -10.89 1.41
CA GLY A 72 -8.48 -9.78 0.60
C GLY A 72 -7.45 -9.20 -0.37
N TYR A 73 -6.17 -9.16 0.02
CA TYR A 73 -5.11 -8.71 -0.89
C TYR A 73 -4.84 -9.71 -2.03
N MET A 74 -4.82 -11.01 -1.73
CA MET A 74 -4.54 -12.05 -2.72
C MET A 74 -5.64 -12.13 -3.78
N GLU A 75 -6.89 -11.82 -3.40
CA GLU A 75 -8.07 -11.78 -4.28
C GLU A 75 -8.11 -10.53 -5.20
N LEU A 76 -7.31 -9.50 -4.93
CA LEU A 76 -7.28 -8.33 -5.80
C LEU A 76 -6.86 -8.69 -7.22
N LYS A 77 -7.47 -8.02 -8.20
CA LYS A 77 -7.02 -8.07 -9.58
C LYS A 77 -5.59 -7.51 -9.66
N LYS A 78 -4.73 -8.22 -10.39
CA LYS A 78 -3.39 -7.74 -10.68
C LYS A 78 -3.48 -6.61 -11.71
N GLY A 79 -3.12 -5.40 -11.29
CA GLY A 79 -2.97 -4.25 -12.19
C GLY A 79 -1.82 -4.51 -13.16
N ARG A 80 -2.05 -4.18 -14.43
CA ARG A 80 -1.05 -4.31 -15.50
C ARG A 80 -0.06 -3.15 -15.46
#